data_AF-A0AAJ2NLW0-F1
#
_entry.id   AF-A0AAJ2NLW0-F1
#
_cell.length_a   1.000
_cell.length_b   1.000
_cell.length_c   1.000
_cell.angle_alpha   90.00
_cell.angle_beta   90.00
_cell.angle_gamma   90.00
#
_symmetry.space_group_name_H-M   'P 1'
#
loop_
_entity.id
_entity.type
_entity.pdbx_description
1 polymer ?
#
loop_
_entity_poly.entity_id
_entity_poly.type
_entity_poly.pdbx_seq_one_letter_code
_entity_poly.pdbx_strand_id
1 'polypeptide(L)'
;MKKIPVMEIFGPTIQGEGMVIGQKTMFVRTGGCDYRCSWCDSAFTWDGTGKSNLMTAEEIIKQLKEIGGDRFSHVTISGGNPAIHQGIGKLVSSLKSLGIKTAVETQGSLWQEWMMEVSDVTISPKPPSSKMETDYDKLDYYIDRLKDQHVSLKVVVFNEEDLEYAKHIHERYPEIPMYLQVGNDEVESVENDSLISHLLDRYEWLIDQAVASETLNDVKVLPQLHTLVWGNKRGV
;
A
#
# COMPACT_ATOMS: atom_id res chain seq x y z
N MET A 1 15.54 -20.96 -7.96
CA MET A 1 15.02 -19.87 -7.12
C MET A 1 13.75 -19.33 -7.75
N LYS A 2 12.72 -19.00 -6.96
CA LYS A 2 11.47 -18.43 -7.50
C LYS A 2 11.71 -16.98 -7.91
N LYS A 3 11.36 -16.64 -9.15
CA LYS A 3 11.46 -15.27 -9.66
C LYS A 3 10.23 -14.45 -9.26
N ILE A 4 10.41 -13.15 -9.17
CA ILE A 4 9.38 -12.15 -8.86
C ILE A 4 9.15 -11.32 -10.14
N PRO A 5 7.90 -11.13 -10.60
CA PRO A 5 7.62 -10.20 -11.69
C PRO A 5 7.69 -8.77 -11.16
N VAL A 6 8.74 -8.04 -11.52
CA VAL A 6 8.98 -6.67 -11.07
C VAL A 6 8.64 -5.69 -12.18
N MET A 7 7.76 -4.73 -11.89
CA MET A 7 7.35 -3.65 -12.78
C MET A 7 8.27 -2.45 -12.66
N GLU A 8 8.56 -2.04 -11.42
CA GLU A 8 9.35 -0.85 -11.13
C GLU A 8 10.27 -1.07 -9.92
N ILE A 9 11.47 -0.51 -9.98
CA ILE A 9 12.37 -0.32 -8.83
C ILE A 9 12.83 1.13 -8.88
N PHE A 10 12.55 1.91 -7.84
CA PHE A 10 12.86 3.35 -7.80
C PHE A 10 13.12 3.85 -6.38
N GLY A 11 13.58 5.09 -6.27
CA GLY A 11 13.95 5.76 -5.02
C GLY A 11 15.43 6.19 -4.99
N PRO A 12 15.96 6.65 -3.85
CA PRO A 12 15.24 6.83 -2.60
C PRO A 12 14.19 7.93 -2.72
N THR A 13 12.99 7.66 -2.21
CA THR A 13 11.88 8.61 -2.08
C THR A 13 11.30 8.54 -0.67
N ILE A 14 10.10 9.07 -0.43
CA ILE A 14 9.34 8.94 0.80
C ILE A 14 8.13 7.99 0.61
N GLN A 15 7.79 7.22 1.64
CA GLN A 15 6.47 6.60 1.72
C GLN A 15 5.43 7.72 1.79
N GLY A 16 4.47 7.73 0.88
CA GLY A 16 3.46 8.79 0.83
C GLY A 16 2.20 8.49 1.63
N GLU A 17 2.07 7.29 2.21
CA GLU A 17 0.82 6.78 2.76
C GLU A 17 1.00 5.99 4.06
N GLY A 18 -0.09 5.86 4.82
CA GLY A 18 -0.24 4.89 5.90
C GLY A 18 0.72 5.08 7.07
N MET A 19 1.03 3.97 7.76
CA MET A 19 1.67 3.98 9.07
C MET A 19 3.10 4.53 9.11
N VAL A 20 3.82 4.49 7.99
CA VAL A 20 5.19 5.02 7.86
C VAL A 20 5.28 6.18 6.87
N ILE A 21 4.20 6.95 6.70
CA ILE A 21 4.18 8.17 5.88
C ILE A 21 5.37 9.09 6.20
N GLY A 22 6.04 9.61 5.17
CA GLY A 22 7.26 10.42 5.25
C GLY A 22 8.58 9.63 5.37
N GLN A 23 8.55 8.32 5.61
CA GLN A 23 9.75 7.49 5.72
C GLN A 23 10.52 7.44 4.40
N LYS A 24 11.82 7.78 4.42
CA LYS A 24 12.70 7.59 3.27
C LYS A 24 12.84 6.11 2.93
N THR A 25 12.50 5.70 1.71
CA THR A 25 12.41 4.30 1.29
C THR A 25 12.79 4.12 -0.18
N MET A 26 13.21 2.92 -0.56
CA MET A 26 13.19 2.47 -1.96
C MET A 26 11.87 1.74 -2.22
N PHE A 27 11.39 1.71 -3.46
CA PHE A 27 10.20 0.95 -3.84
C PHE A 27 10.55 -0.21 -4.77
N VAL A 28 9.88 -1.34 -4.55
CA VAL A 28 9.81 -2.48 -5.47
C VAL A 28 8.34 -2.73 -5.77
N ARG A 29 7.90 -2.40 -6.99
CA ARG A 29 6.53 -2.64 -7.45
C ARG A 29 6.48 -3.94 -8.23
N THR A 30 5.69 -4.91 -7.78
CA THR A 30 5.51 -6.20 -8.47
C THR A 30 4.38 -6.13 -9.50
N GLY A 31 4.31 -7.13 -10.39
CA GLY A 31 3.23 -7.30 -11.36
C GLY A 31 2.23 -8.35 -10.89
N GLY A 32 0.99 -8.25 -11.33
CA GLY A 32 -0.11 -9.16 -11.00
C GLY A 32 -0.89 -8.73 -9.76
N CYS A 33 -2.21 -8.94 -9.83
CA CYS A 33 -3.14 -8.71 -8.73
C CYS A 33 -4.28 -9.73 -8.84
N ASP A 34 -4.80 -10.18 -7.71
CA ASP A 34 -6.02 -11.00 -7.62
C ASP A 34 -7.30 -10.13 -7.59
N TYR A 35 -7.17 -8.81 -7.41
CA TYR A 35 -8.26 -7.84 -7.46
C TYR A 35 -8.23 -6.97 -8.72
N ARG A 36 -9.37 -6.34 -9.04
CA ARG A 36 -9.60 -5.48 -10.21
C ARG A 36 -10.33 -4.19 -9.78
N CYS A 37 -9.77 -3.49 -8.80
CA CYS A 37 -10.38 -2.28 -8.24
C CYS A 37 -10.62 -1.24 -9.34
N SER A 38 -11.82 -0.66 -9.37
CA SER A 38 -12.27 0.34 -10.36
C SER A 38 -11.37 1.59 -10.44
N TRP A 39 -10.82 2.02 -9.31
CA TRP A 39 -10.00 3.24 -9.17
C TRP A 39 -8.51 2.94 -8.97
N CYS A 40 -8.01 1.79 -9.43
CA CYS A 40 -6.61 1.41 -9.22
C CYS A 40 -5.63 2.38 -9.91
N ASP A 41 -4.93 3.21 -9.12
CA ASP A 41 -3.88 4.14 -9.59
C ASP A 41 -2.70 3.45 -10.31
N SER A 42 -2.57 2.14 -10.10
CA SER A 42 -1.50 1.28 -10.61
C SER A 42 -2.04 0.14 -11.47
N ALA A 43 -3.14 0.38 -12.21
CA ALA A 43 -3.80 -0.64 -13.05
C ALA A 43 -2.85 -1.35 -14.02
N PHE A 44 -1.82 -0.64 -14.51
CA PHE A 44 -0.75 -1.17 -15.38
C PHE A 44 -0.01 -2.40 -14.81
N THR A 45 -0.13 -2.65 -13.50
CA THR A 45 0.42 -3.84 -12.84
C THR A 45 -0.36 -5.11 -13.14
N TRP A 46 -1.63 -5.05 -13.56
CA TRP A 46 -2.49 -6.22 -13.73
C TRP A 46 -3.39 -6.21 -14.98
N ASP A 47 -3.58 -5.07 -15.64
CA ASP A 47 -4.45 -4.91 -16.82
C ASP A 47 -3.79 -5.38 -18.14
N GLY A 48 -2.52 -5.76 -18.10
CA GLY A 48 -1.75 -6.22 -19.27
C GLY A 48 -1.06 -5.11 -20.07
N THR A 49 -1.22 -3.83 -19.69
CA THR A 49 -0.59 -2.70 -20.37
C THR A 49 0.88 -2.52 -19.97
N GLY A 50 1.24 -2.88 -18.73
CA GLY A 50 2.61 -2.83 -18.23
C GLY A 50 3.42 -4.09 -18.54
N LYS A 51 4.75 -3.99 -18.38
CA LYS A 51 5.68 -5.10 -18.59
C LYS A 51 6.51 -5.36 -17.34
N SER A 52 6.48 -6.60 -16.86
CA SER A 52 7.32 -7.03 -15.74
C SER A 52 8.59 -7.71 -16.21
N ASN A 53 9.70 -7.51 -15.48
CA ASN A 53 10.90 -8.32 -15.59
C ASN A 53 10.90 -9.40 -14.50
N LEU A 54 11.16 -10.65 -14.87
CA LEU A 54 11.26 -11.74 -13.90
C LEU A 54 12.66 -11.73 -13.26
N MET A 55 12.73 -11.29 -12.01
CA MET A 55 13.98 -11.08 -11.27
C MET A 55 14.09 -12.02 -10.06
N THR A 56 15.31 -12.41 -9.68
CA THR A 56 15.57 -13.02 -8.37
C THR A 56 15.72 -11.95 -7.28
N ALA A 57 15.69 -12.37 -6.02
CA ALA A 57 15.92 -11.47 -4.89
C ALA A 57 17.28 -10.76 -4.98
N GLU A 58 18.31 -11.48 -5.42
CA GLU A 58 19.68 -10.97 -5.58
C GLU A 58 19.76 -9.91 -6.69
N GLU A 59 19.05 -10.13 -7.81
CA GLU A 59 18.96 -9.16 -8.91
C GLU A 59 18.25 -7.88 -8.44
N ILE A 60 17.16 -8.00 -7.67
CA ILE A 60 16.43 -6.87 -7.10
C ILE A 60 17.32 -6.07 -6.13
N ILE A 61 18.00 -6.76 -5.19
CA ILE A 61 18.90 -6.11 -4.22
C ILE A 61 20.05 -5.40 -4.92
N LYS A 62 20.62 -6.03 -5.96
CA LYS A 62 21.67 -5.41 -6.78
C LYS A 62 21.15 -4.11 -7.40
N GLN A 63 19.98 -4.13 -8.04
CA GLN A 63 19.41 -2.92 -8.67
C GLN A 63 19.05 -1.84 -7.64
N LEU A 64 18.52 -2.23 -6.46
CA LEU A 64 18.29 -1.29 -5.35
C LEU A 64 19.58 -0.57 -4.93
N LYS A 65 20.70 -1.31 -4.83
CA LYS A 65 22.01 -0.75 -4.50
C LYS A 65 22.60 0.09 -5.64
N GLU A 66 22.38 -0.28 -6.90
CA GLU A 66 22.81 0.52 -8.06
C GLU A 66 22.12 1.90 -8.10
N ILE A 67 20.83 1.96 -7.75
CA ILE A 67 20.06 3.22 -7.75
C ILE A 67 20.29 4.01 -6.45
N GLY A 68 20.13 3.35 -5.31
CA GLY A 68 20.11 4.00 -3.99
C GLY A 68 21.49 4.18 -3.36
N GLY A 69 22.48 3.36 -3.74
CA GLY A 69 23.76 3.24 -3.04
C GLY A 69 23.54 2.86 -1.57
N ASP A 70 24.13 3.64 -0.67
CA ASP A 70 23.96 3.49 0.78
C ASP A 70 23.01 4.53 1.39
N ARG A 71 22.17 5.16 0.55
CA ARG A 71 21.27 6.24 0.98
C ARG A 71 19.90 5.75 1.46
N PHE A 72 19.72 4.46 1.68
CA PHE A 72 18.48 3.86 2.17
C PHE A 72 18.75 2.74 3.18
N SER A 73 17.82 2.59 4.12
CA SER A 73 17.77 1.52 5.12
C SER A 73 16.36 0.93 5.24
N HIS A 74 15.49 1.25 4.28
CA HIS A 74 14.09 0.83 4.22
C HIS A 74 13.68 0.58 2.76
N VAL A 75 12.88 -0.46 2.51
CA VAL A 75 12.34 -0.82 1.20
C VAL A 75 10.86 -1.14 1.32
N THR A 76 10.02 -0.45 0.55
CA THR A 76 8.59 -0.72 0.44
C THR A 76 8.32 -1.63 -0.76
N ILE A 77 7.65 -2.76 -0.51
CA ILE A 77 7.27 -3.75 -1.52
C ILE A 77 5.76 -3.63 -1.76
N SER A 78 5.35 -3.39 -3.01
CA SER A 78 3.96 -3.10 -3.39
C SER A 78 3.61 -3.67 -4.78
N GLY A 79 2.43 -3.36 -5.31
CA GLY A 79 1.93 -3.45 -6.69
C GLY A 79 1.82 -4.84 -7.33
N GLY A 80 0.87 -5.13 -8.21
CA GLY A 80 -0.50 -5.24 -7.73
C GLY A 80 -0.51 -5.86 -6.33
N ASN A 81 -0.81 -7.14 -6.13
CA ASN A 81 -0.74 -7.73 -4.78
C ASN A 81 0.59 -8.50 -4.59
N PRO A 82 1.56 -8.03 -3.78
CA PRO A 82 2.79 -8.77 -3.49
C PRO A 82 2.54 -10.18 -2.95
N ALA A 83 1.43 -10.36 -2.24
CA ALA A 83 1.10 -11.59 -1.54
C ALA A 83 0.83 -12.80 -2.46
N ILE A 84 0.66 -12.59 -3.77
CA ILE A 84 0.59 -13.68 -4.76
C ILE A 84 1.96 -14.31 -5.04
N HIS A 85 3.06 -13.66 -4.64
CA HIS A 85 4.43 -14.03 -5.02
C HIS A 85 5.21 -14.65 -3.87
N GLN A 86 5.35 -15.97 -3.87
CA GLN A 86 6.19 -16.68 -2.89
C GLN A 86 7.69 -16.31 -2.98
N GLY A 87 8.15 -15.79 -4.12
CA GLY A 87 9.54 -15.35 -4.31
C GLY A 87 9.95 -14.20 -3.38
N ILE A 88 8.98 -13.39 -2.92
CA ILE A 88 9.22 -12.22 -2.06
C ILE A 88 9.86 -12.61 -0.72
N GLY A 89 9.58 -13.81 -0.19
CA GLY A 89 10.18 -14.25 1.07
C GLY A 89 11.71 -14.28 1.05
N LYS A 90 12.31 -14.63 -0.10
CA LYS A 90 13.78 -14.56 -0.24
C LYS A 90 14.30 -13.13 -0.30
N LEU A 91 13.52 -12.20 -0.85
CA LEU A 91 13.86 -10.77 -0.88
C LEU A 91 13.81 -10.17 0.54
N VAL A 92 12.71 -10.41 1.27
CA VAL A 92 12.52 -9.92 2.65
C VAL A 92 13.64 -10.42 3.58
N SER A 93 13.87 -11.73 3.63
CA SER A 93 14.92 -12.32 4.47
C SER A 93 16.33 -11.83 4.11
N SER A 94 16.61 -11.65 2.81
CA SER A 94 17.91 -11.12 2.36
C SER A 94 18.09 -9.64 2.74
N LEU A 95 17.08 -8.80 2.57
CA LEU A 95 17.13 -7.39 3.01
C LEU A 95 17.30 -7.27 4.52
N LYS A 96 16.55 -8.08 5.29
CA LYS A 96 16.70 -8.17 6.75
C LYS A 96 18.11 -8.54 7.18
N SER A 97 18.75 -9.50 6.50
CA SER A 97 20.15 -9.90 6.77
C SER A 97 21.16 -8.78 6.50
N LEU A 98 20.80 -7.81 5.64
CA LEU A 98 21.59 -6.61 5.35
C LEU A 98 21.26 -5.43 6.30
N GLY A 99 20.41 -5.63 7.30
CA GLY A 99 19.94 -4.58 8.22
C GLY A 99 18.98 -3.57 7.59
N ILE A 100 18.37 -3.92 6.44
CA ILE A 100 17.41 -3.07 5.73
C ILE A 100 16.00 -3.49 6.14
N LYS A 101 15.21 -2.56 6.66
CA LYS A 101 13.80 -2.77 7.02
C LYS A 101 12.93 -2.90 5.76
N THR A 102 11.82 -3.61 5.88
CA THR A 102 10.87 -3.78 4.78
C THR A 102 9.46 -3.39 5.20
N ALA A 103 8.76 -2.70 4.30
CA ALA A 103 7.32 -2.51 4.39
C ALA A 103 6.61 -3.27 3.26
N VAL A 104 5.39 -3.73 3.49
CA VAL A 104 4.53 -4.36 2.47
C VAL A 104 3.15 -3.72 2.46
N GLU A 105 2.67 -3.43 1.25
CA GLU A 105 1.29 -3.02 1.00
C GLU A 105 0.52 -4.20 0.36
N THR A 106 -0.60 -4.62 0.97
CA THR A 106 -1.44 -5.72 0.46
C THR A 106 -2.91 -5.46 0.77
N GLN A 107 -3.85 -6.02 0.00
CA GLN A 107 -5.27 -5.95 0.32
C GLN A 107 -5.77 -7.01 1.30
N GLY A 108 -4.89 -7.87 1.83
CA GLY A 108 -5.27 -8.86 2.87
C GLY A 108 -6.00 -10.09 2.35
N SER A 109 -5.91 -10.39 1.05
CA SER A 109 -6.65 -11.48 0.41
C SER A 109 -5.90 -12.82 0.35
N LEU A 110 -4.57 -12.85 0.51
CA LEU A 110 -3.75 -14.05 0.28
C LEU A 110 -2.54 -14.16 1.19
N TRP A 111 -2.58 -15.01 2.22
CA TRP A 111 -1.50 -15.09 3.18
C TRP A 111 -0.19 -15.68 2.63
N GLN A 112 0.94 -15.17 3.11
CA GLN A 112 2.25 -15.76 2.94
C GLN A 112 3.04 -15.74 4.24
N GLU A 113 3.72 -16.83 4.57
CA GLU A 113 4.51 -16.94 5.82
C GLU A 113 5.61 -15.87 5.93
N TRP A 114 6.13 -15.38 4.80
CA TRP A 114 7.15 -14.33 4.82
C TRP A 114 6.66 -12.99 5.37
N MET A 115 5.35 -12.78 5.51
CA MET A 115 4.79 -11.57 6.13
C MET A 115 5.24 -11.40 7.58
N MET A 116 5.49 -12.50 8.29
CA MET A 116 6.02 -12.50 9.66
C MET A 116 7.44 -11.93 9.77
N GLU A 117 8.15 -11.77 8.64
CA GLU A 117 9.49 -11.18 8.61
C GLU A 117 9.51 -9.72 8.15
N VAL A 118 8.36 -9.19 7.71
CA VAL A 118 8.24 -7.79 7.26
C VAL A 118 8.21 -6.86 8.47
N SER A 119 8.90 -5.73 8.38
CA SER A 119 8.96 -4.77 9.50
C SER A 119 7.67 -3.98 9.66
N ASP A 120 7.02 -3.61 8.56
CA ASP A 120 5.81 -2.79 8.54
C ASP A 120 4.79 -3.39 7.56
N VAL A 121 3.66 -3.90 8.05
CA VAL A 121 2.61 -4.50 7.18
C VAL A 121 1.39 -3.60 7.14
N THR A 122 1.12 -3.00 5.98
CA THR A 122 -0.13 -2.28 5.73
C THR A 122 -1.11 -3.20 5.00
N ILE A 123 -2.22 -3.50 5.66
CA ILE A 123 -3.36 -4.22 5.07
C ILE A 123 -4.40 -3.20 4.65
N SER A 124 -4.81 -3.23 3.40
CA SER A 124 -5.82 -2.31 2.84
C SER A 124 -7.02 -3.08 2.29
N PRO A 125 -7.96 -3.48 3.16
CA PRO A 125 -9.25 -4.00 2.72
C PRO A 125 -9.93 -3.01 1.77
N LYS A 126 -10.54 -3.51 0.70
CA LYS A 126 -11.05 -2.64 -0.39
C LYS A 126 -12.53 -2.36 -0.19
N PRO A 127 -12.94 -1.09 -0.17
CA PRO A 127 -14.31 -0.68 0.09
C PRO A 127 -15.24 -0.90 -1.13
N PRO A 128 -16.56 -0.75 -0.99
CA PRO A 128 -17.53 -0.98 -2.07
C PRO A 128 -17.29 -0.16 -3.34
N SER A 129 -16.78 1.08 -3.25
CA SER A 129 -16.46 1.88 -4.43
C SER A 129 -15.47 1.18 -5.38
N SER A 130 -14.61 0.31 -4.85
CA SER A 130 -13.63 -0.47 -5.62
C SER A 130 -14.26 -1.55 -6.51
N LYS A 131 -15.54 -1.88 -6.28
CA LYS A 131 -16.28 -3.00 -6.90
C LYS A 131 -15.75 -4.38 -6.52
N MET A 132 -14.89 -4.47 -5.51
CA MET A 132 -14.39 -5.74 -4.96
C MET A 132 -15.13 -6.08 -3.67
N GLU A 133 -15.24 -7.38 -3.39
CA GLU A 133 -15.82 -7.89 -2.14
C GLU A 133 -14.71 -8.34 -1.19
N THR A 134 -14.81 -7.90 0.07
CA THR A 134 -13.86 -8.32 1.12
C THR A 134 -14.25 -9.70 1.64
N ASP A 135 -13.28 -10.61 1.60
CA ASP A 135 -13.40 -11.94 2.21
C ASP A 135 -12.95 -11.85 3.67
N TYR A 136 -13.92 -11.71 4.57
CA TYR A 136 -13.65 -11.50 6.00
C TYR A 136 -12.95 -12.67 6.67
N ASP A 137 -13.19 -13.92 6.24
CA ASP A 137 -12.52 -15.09 6.81
C ASP A 137 -11.01 -15.04 6.53
N LYS A 138 -10.63 -14.58 5.33
CA LYS A 138 -9.22 -14.39 4.98
C LYS A 138 -8.60 -13.20 5.71
N LEU A 139 -9.36 -12.12 5.85
CA LEU A 139 -8.89 -10.94 6.57
C LEU A 139 -8.68 -11.23 8.07
N ASP A 140 -9.60 -11.94 8.71
CA ASP A 140 -9.46 -12.41 10.09
C ASP A 140 -8.20 -13.24 10.26
N TYR A 141 -7.99 -14.21 9.36
CA TYR A 141 -6.80 -15.05 9.38
C TYR A 141 -5.50 -14.23 9.26
N TYR A 142 -5.50 -13.17 8.45
CA TYR A 142 -4.37 -12.23 8.35
C TYR A 142 -4.10 -11.51 9.67
N ILE A 143 -5.15 -10.91 10.24
CA ILE A 143 -5.05 -10.09 11.44
C ILE A 143 -4.61 -10.93 12.64
N ASP A 144 -5.19 -12.12 12.81
CA ASP A 144 -4.85 -13.04 13.90
C ASP A 144 -3.36 -13.44 13.89
N ARG A 145 -2.78 -13.60 12.70
CA ARG A 145 -1.36 -13.94 12.53
C ARG A 145 -0.43 -12.76 12.79
N LEU A 146 -0.88 -11.54 12.49
CA LEU A 146 -0.07 -10.32 12.53
C LEU A 146 -0.27 -9.49 13.81
N LYS A 147 -1.16 -9.88 14.73
CA LYS A 147 -1.48 -9.11 15.95
C LYS A 147 -0.27 -8.71 16.81
N ASP A 148 0.79 -9.52 16.82
CA ASP A 148 2.03 -9.26 17.57
C ASP A 148 3.13 -8.61 16.71
N GLN A 149 2.82 -8.25 15.46
CA GLN A 149 3.69 -7.58 14.51
C GLN A 149 3.30 -6.10 14.38
N HIS A 150 4.16 -5.31 13.75
CA HIS A 150 3.82 -3.92 13.43
C HIS A 150 2.95 -3.88 12.16
N VAL A 151 1.64 -3.97 12.38
CA VAL A 151 0.59 -4.04 11.36
C VAL A 151 -0.36 -2.85 11.47
N SER A 152 -0.89 -2.40 10.34
CA SER A 152 -1.96 -1.39 10.29
C SER A 152 -3.03 -1.74 9.26
N LEU A 153 -4.22 -1.20 9.48
CA LEU A 153 -5.31 -1.20 8.52
C LEU A 153 -5.40 0.15 7.84
N LYS A 154 -5.60 0.15 6.51
CA LYS A 154 -5.74 1.38 5.71
C LYS A 154 -6.88 1.27 4.72
N VAL A 155 -7.98 1.96 4.95
CA VAL A 155 -9.13 1.99 4.04
C VAL A 155 -9.13 3.29 3.24
N VAL A 156 -9.22 3.16 1.92
CA VAL A 156 -9.38 4.30 1.01
C VAL A 156 -10.85 4.71 0.99
N VAL A 157 -11.16 5.99 1.02
CA VAL A 157 -12.54 6.50 1.12
C VAL A 157 -12.85 7.45 -0.03
N PHE A 158 -13.79 7.05 -0.89
CA PHE A 158 -14.32 7.88 -1.98
C PHE A 158 -15.66 8.53 -1.64
N ASN A 159 -16.46 7.93 -0.77
CA ASN A 159 -17.81 8.39 -0.46
C ASN A 159 -18.25 7.88 0.92
N GLU A 160 -19.49 8.18 1.30
CA GLU A 160 -20.09 7.78 2.58
C GLU A 160 -20.25 6.25 2.71
N GLU A 161 -20.48 5.54 1.61
CA GLU A 161 -20.55 4.06 1.62
C GLU A 161 -19.20 3.44 2.00
N ASP A 162 -18.11 3.99 1.46
CA ASP A 162 -16.75 3.58 1.82
C ASP A 162 -16.40 3.95 3.27
N LEU A 163 -16.91 5.09 3.77
CA LEU A 163 -16.72 5.50 5.15
C LEU A 163 -17.41 4.54 6.12
N GLU A 164 -18.64 4.12 5.79
CA GLU A 164 -19.37 3.14 6.60
C GLU A 164 -18.67 1.77 6.60
N TYR A 165 -18.15 1.36 5.44
CA TYR A 165 -17.27 0.20 5.36
C TYR A 165 -16.01 0.36 6.25
N ALA A 166 -15.38 1.53 6.25
CA ALA A 166 -14.21 1.79 7.09
C ALA A 166 -14.54 1.70 8.60
N LYS A 167 -15.70 2.20 9.03
CA LYS A 167 -16.19 2.04 10.40
C LYS A 167 -16.38 0.57 10.76
N HIS A 168 -17.02 -0.20 9.89
CA HIS A 168 -17.19 -1.64 10.09
C HIS A 168 -15.84 -2.37 10.26
N ILE A 169 -14.84 -2.06 9.43
CA ILE A 169 -13.50 -2.62 9.54
C ILE A 169 -12.84 -2.22 10.86
N HIS A 170 -12.95 -0.96 11.27
CA HIS A 170 -12.36 -0.47 12.51
C HIS A 170 -12.98 -1.13 13.75
N GLU A 171 -14.31 -1.27 13.78
CA GLU A 171 -15.03 -1.95 14.87
C GLU A 171 -14.73 -3.45 14.92
N ARG A 172 -14.51 -4.08 13.77
CA ARG A 172 -14.15 -5.51 13.69
C ARG A 172 -12.75 -5.78 14.25
N TYR A 173 -11.81 -4.85 14.06
CA TYR A 173 -10.41 -5.01 14.47
C TYR A 173 -9.94 -3.83 15.36
N PRO A 174 -10.53 -3.66 16.55
CA PRO A 174 -10.35 -2.44 17.36
C PRO A 174 -8.92 -2.25 17.90
N GLU A 175 -8.15 -3.33 17.99
CA GLU A 175 -6.76 -3.31 18.47
C GLU A 175 -5.74 -2.94 17.38
N ILE A 176 -6.17 -2.89 16.10
CA ILE A 176 -5.27 -2.66 14.97
C ILE A 176 -5.32 -1.18 14.59
N PRO A 177 -4.17 -0.47 14.55
CA PRO A 177 -4.15 0.93 14.15
C PRO A 177 -4.79 1.15 12.78
N MET A 178 -5.80 2.02 12.72
CA MET A 178 -6.60 2.29 11.54
C MET A 178 -6.25 3.62 10.88
N TYR A 179 -6.18 3.61 9.56
CA TYR A 179 -5.89 4.77 8.72
C TYR A 179 -6.99 4.93 7.67
N LEU A 180 -7.53 6.14 7.56
CA LEU A 180 -8.42 6.54 6.47
C LEU A 180 -7.60 7.29 5.43
N GLN A 181 -7.68 6.85 4.19
CA GLN A 181 -6.96 7.47 3.07
C GLN A 181 -7.94 8.13 2.10
N VAL A 182 -7.63 9.35 1.69
CA VAL A 182 -8.38 10.04 0.64
C VAL A 182 -8.28 9.26 -0.67
N GLY A 183 -9.43 8.93 -1.28
CA GLY A 183 -9.48 8.36 -2.63
C GLY A 183 -9.14 9.39 -3.71
N ASN A 184 -8.32 8.99 -4.68
CA ASN A 184 -8.01 9.76 -5.89
C ASN A 184 -8.86 9.24 -7.04
N ASP A 185 -9.85 10.02 -7.46
CA ASP A 185 -10.76 9.74 -8.58
C ASP A 185 -10.25 10.28 -9.93
N GLU A 186 -9.11 10.99 -9.93
CA GLU A 186 -8.49 11.61 -11.11
C GLU A 186 -7.10 11.02 -11.42
N VAL A 187 -6.97 9.69 -11.39
CA VAL A 187 -5.68 8.98 -11.57
C VAL A 187 -5.02 9.17 -12.95
N GLU A 188 -5.77 9.65 -13.94
CA GLU A 188 -5.26 9.96 -15.30
C GLU A 188 -5.01 11.46 -15.52
N SER A 189 -5.35 12.31 -14.54
CA SER A 189 -5.19 13.76 -14.68
C SER A 189 -3.74 14.16 -14.81
N VAL A 190 -3.48 15.09 -15.74
CA VAL A 190 -2.16 15.69 -16.01
C VAL A 190 -2.06 17.12 -15.48
N GLU A 191 -3.16 17.68 -14.97
CA GLU A 191 -3.23 19.04 -14.44
C GLU A 191 -3.04 19.04 -12.91
N ASN A 192 -1.76 19.07 -12.49
CA ASN A 192 -1.40 18.91 -11.09
C ASN A 192 -2.06 19.92 -10.14
N ASP A 193 -2.16 21.20 -10.52
CA ASP A 193 -2.70 22.22 -9.60
C ASP A 193 -4.20 21.99 -9.30
N SER A 194 -4.97 21.62 -10.33
CA SER A 194 -6.39 21.27 -10.17
C SER A 194 -6.55 19.99 -9.35
N LEU A 195 -5.74 18.96 -9.65
CA LEU A 195 -5.73 17.70 -8.91
C LEU A 195 -5.42 17.92 -7.41
N ILE A 196 -4.39 18.72 -7.10
CA ILE A 196 -4.00 19.00 -5.72
C ILE A 196 -5.12 19.72 -4.97
N SER A 197 -5.71 20.75 -5.57
CA SER A 197 -6.83 21.48 -4.96
C SER A 197 -8.00 20.54 -4.68
N HIS A 198 -8.39 19.74 -5.67
CA HIS A 198 -9.47 18.75 -5.54
C HIS A 198 -9.19 17.74 -4.42
N LEU A 199 -7.98 17.17 -4.36
CA LEU A 199 -7.60 16.22 -3.31
C LEU A 199 -7.55 16.85 -1.91
N LEU A 200 -7.24 18.14 -1.80
CA LEU A 200 -7.29 18.86 -0.52
C LEU A 200 -8.74 19.11 -0.06
N ASP A 201 -9.66 19.46 -0.97
CA ASP A 201 -11.08 19.60 -0.66
C ASP A 201 -11.67 18.25 -0.20
N ARG A 202 -11.29 17.17 -0.90
CA ARG A 202 -11.62 15.79 -0.53
C ARG A 202 -11.06 15.38 0.83
N TYR A 203 -9.86 15.86 1.16
CA TYR A 203 -9.20 15.59 2.44
C TYR A 203 -9.90 16.32 3.58
N GLU A 204 -10.25 17.60 3.39
CA GLU A 204 -11.05 18.38 4.35
C GLU A 204 -12.39 17.69 4.63
N TRP A 205 -13.12 17.27 3.58
CA TRP A 205 -14.35 16.52 3.75
C TRP A 205 -14.17 15.26 4.60
N LEU A 206 -13.13 14.45 4.34
CA LEU A 206 -12.89 13.22 5.09
C LEU A 206 -12.52 13.50 6.56
N ILE A 207 -11.77 14.57 6.81
CA ILE A 207 -11.46 15.03 8.17
C ILE A 207 -12.75 15.41 8.89
N ASP A 208 -13.63 16.20 8.28
CA ASP A 208 -14.90 16.61 8.88
C ASP A 208 -15.78 15.39 9.22
N GLN A 209 -15.83 14.40 8.33
CA GLN A 209 -16.54 13.15 8.58
C GLN A 209 -15.97 12.37 9.78
N ALA A 210 -14.64 12.26 9.87
CA ALA A 210 -13.99 11.55 10.96
C ALA A 210 -14.16 12.28 12.30
N VAL A 211 -14.00 13.60 12.32
CA VAL A 211 -14.18 14.45 13.52
C VAL A 211 -15.61 14.38 14.07
N ALA A 212 -16.60 14.27 13.20
CA ALA A 212 -18.01 14.14 13.60
C ALA A 212 -18.40 12.73 14.08
N SER A 213 -17.52 11.73 13.98
CA SER A 213 -17.84 10.32 14.17
C SER A 213 -17.25 9.74 15.47
N GLU A 214 -18.12 9.39 16.42
CA GLU A 214 -17.70 8.72 17.67
C GLU A 214 -17.02 7.36 17.44
N THR A 215 -17.41 6.63 16.39
CA THR A 215 -16.78 5.35 16.02
C THR A 215 -15.34 5.51 15.58
N LEU A 216 -14.92 6.68 15.09
CA LEU A 216 -13.62 6.88 14.43
C LEU A 216 -12.63 7.66 15.32
N ASN A 217 -12.78 7.59 16.64
CA ASN A 217 -11.95 8.35 17.59
C ASN A 217 -10.46 8.00 17.52
N ASP A 218 -10.11 6.74 17.23
CA ASP A 218 -8.71 6.27 17.14
C ASP A 218 -8.31 5.89 15.70
N VAL A 219 -8.61 6.80 14.75
CA VAL A 219 -8.15 6.67 13.37
C VAL A 219 -7.23 7.82 12.99
N LYS A 220 -6.37 7.57 12.00
CA LYS A 220 -5.55 8.62 11.37
C LYS A 220 -6.07 8.90 9.98
N VAL A 221 -6.46 10.13 9.71
CA VAL A 221 -6.93 10.57 8.39
C VAL A 221 -5.73 11.15 7.64
N LEU A 222 -5.38 10.59 6.48
CA LEU A 222 -4.21 10.98 5.70
C LEU A 222 -4.53 11.12 4.20
N PRO A 223 -3.85 12.05 3.49
CA PRO A 223 -3.87 12.09 2.04
C PRO A 223 -2.80 11.14 1.46
N GLN A 224 -2.68 11.10 0.13
CA GLN A 224 -1.51 10.55 -0.54
C GLN A 224 -0.45 11.66 -0.70
N LEU A 225 0.53 11.73 0.22
CA LEU A 225 1.50 12.83 0.23
C LEU A 225 2.31 12.91 -1.07
N HIS A 226 2.64 11.78 -1.69
CA HIS A 226 3.37 11.75 -2.96
C HIS A 226 2.53 12.37 -4.10
N THR A 227 1.21 12.17 -4.11
CA THR A 227 0.30 12.76 -5.11
C THR A 227 0.22 14.28 -4.94
N LEU A 228 0.25 14.77 -3.70
CA LEU A 228 0.28 16.21 -3.43
C LEU A 228 1.60 16.88 -3.88
N VAL A 229 2.70 16.14 -3.97
CA VAL A 229 4.01 16.68 -4.38
C VAL A 229 4.26 16.51 -5.88
N TRP A 230 3.85 15.38 -6.47
CA TRP A 230 4.21 14.99 -7.83
C TRP A 230 3.03 14.64 -8.74
N GLY A 231 1.79 14.78 -8.28
CA GLY A 231 0.60 14.34 -9.00
C GLY A 231 0.62 12.84 -9.28
N ASN A 232 0.08 12.43 -10.41
CA ASN A 232 0.03 11.02 -10.84
C ASN A 232 1.35 10.51 -11.46
N LYS A 233 2.47 11.20 -11.21
CA LYS A 233 3.77 10.82 -11.77
C LYS A 233 4.23 9.48 -11.21
N ARG A 234 4.72 8.59 -12.08
CA ARG A 234 5.27 7.29 -11.70
C ARG A 234 6.76 7.37 -11.35
N GLY A 235 7.23 6.40 -10.58
CA GLY A 235 8.65 6.22 -10.25
C GLY A 235 9.24 7.33 -9.38
N VAL A 236 8.41 8.00 -8.58
CA VAL A 236 8.80 9.10 -7.67
C VAL A 236 8.62 8.73 -6.22
#